data_AF-A0A8S1IW50-F1
#
_entry.id   AF-A0A8S1IW50-F1
#
_cell.length_a   1.000
_cell.length_b   1.000
_cell.length_c   1.000
_cell.angle_alpha   90.00
_cell.angle_beta   90.00
_cell.angle_gamma   90.00
#
_symmetry.space_group_name_H-M   'P 1'
#
loop_
_entity.id
_entity.type
_entity.pdbx_description
1 polymer ?
#
loop_
_entity_poly.entity_id
_entity_poly.type
_entity_poly.pdbx_seq_one_letter_code
_entity_poly.pdbx_strand_id
1 'polypeptide(L)' 'DYSKGERLAVLPQCCHVYHARCVTRWLRSRGDCPICRSLVKDELRRSTRLC' A
#
# COMPACT_ATOMS: atom_id res chain seq x y z
N ASP A 1 3.03 -20.02 -1.96
CA ASP A 1 2.12 -20.63 -0.97
C ASP A 1 1.08 -19.61 -0.57
N TYR A 2 -0.20 -19.86 -0.89
CA TYR A 2 -1.35 -19.05 -0.45
C TYR A 2 -2.06 -19.86 0.64
N SER A 3 -1.56 -19.75 1.87
CA SER A 3 -2.17 -20.43 3.02
C SER A 3 -3.56 -19.84 3.28
N LYS A 4 -4.61 -20.67 3.14
CA LYS A 4 -6.01 -20.29 3.39
C LYS A 4 -6.18 -19.82 4.84
N GLY A 5 -6.32 -18.51 5.05
CA GLY A 5 -6.46 -17.90 6.38
C GLY A 5 -5.74 -16.55 6.54
N GLU A 6 -5.00 -16.10 5.53
CA GLU A 6 -4.34 -14.80 5.58
C GLU A 6 -5.36 -13.65 5.52
N ARG A 7 -5.27 -12.74 6.50
CA ARG A 7 -6.08 -11.51 6.54
C ARG A 7 -5.80 -10.70 5.28
N LEU A 8 -6.84 -10.29 4.57
CA LEU A 8 -6.73 -9.37 3.44
C LEU A 8 -6.79 -7.92 3.94
N ALA A 9 -6.07 -7.04 3.28
CA ALA A 9 -6.05 -5.61 3.50
C ALA A 9 -6.36 -4.90 2.19
N VAL A 10 -7.26 -3.92 2.26
CA VAL A 10 -7.67 -3.09 1.12
C VAL A 10 -7.03 -1.72 1.28
N LEU A 11 -6.37 -1.23 0.23
CA LEU A 11 -5.87 0.14 0.21
C LEU A 11 -7.05 1.09 -0.04
N PRO A 12 -7.40 2.00 0.88
CA PRO A 12 -8.53 2.91 0.68
C PRO A 12 -8.35 3.86 -0.51
N GLN A 13 -7.10 4.14 -0.87
CA GLN A 13 -6.73 5.10 -1.94
C GLN A 13 -7.03 4.60 -3.36
N CYS A 14 -7.17 3.28 -3.54
CA CYS A 14 -7.30 2.66 -4.86
C CYS A 14 -8.10 1.36 -4.86
N CYS A 15 -8.69 1.00 -3.71
CA CYS A 15 -9.50 -0.20 -3.50
C CYS A 15 -8.83 -1.54 -3.89
N HIS A 16 -7.49 -1.56 -4.03
CA HIS A 16 -6.77 -2.78 -4.32
C HIS A 16 -6.61 -3.65 -3.06
N VAL A 17 -6.85 -4.95 -3.23
CA VAL A 17 -6.83 -5.94 -2.15
C VAL A 17 -5.53 -6.73 -2.19
N TYR A 18 -4.91 -6.89 -1.02
CA TYR A 18 -3.67 -7.63 -0.86
C TYR A 18 -3.72 -8.47 0.42
N HIS A 19 -2.81 -9.43 0.59
CA HIS A 19 -2.58 -9.99 1.92
C HIS A 19 -2.07 -8.89 2.85
N ALA A 20 -2.67 -8.77 4.02
CA ALA A 20 -2.30 -7.82 5.05
C ALA A 20 -0.80 -7.90 5.37
N ARG A 21 -0.23 -9.11 5.44
CA ARG A 21 1.22 -9.30 5.66
C ARG A 21 2.07 -8.76 4.52
N CYS A 22 1.74 -9.12 3.27
CA CYS A 22 2.47 -8.70 2.09
C CYS A 22 2.43 -7.19 1.91
N VAL A 23 1.24 -6.59 2.03
CA VAL A 23 1.08 -5.15 1.85
C VAL A 23 1.68 -4.37 3.00
N THR A 24 1.59 -4.86 4.24
CA THR A 24 2.26 -4.21 5.38
C THR A 24 3.78 -4.17 5.18
N ARG A 25 4.39 -5.27 4.73
CA ARG A 25 5.82 -5.31 4.42
C ARG A 25 6.17 -4.34 3.28
N TRP A 26 5.38 -4.32 2.21
CA TRP A 26 5.59 -3.43 1.08
C TRP A 26 5.49 -1.95 1.47
N LEU A 27 4.46 -1.60 2.23
CA LEU A 27 4.21 -0.22 2.68
C LEU A 27 5.30 0.29 3.62
N ARG A 28 5.92 -0.59 4.43
CA ARG A 28 7.10 -0.23 5.23
C ARG A 28 8.31 0.17 4.39
N SER A 29 8.45 -0.39 3.19
CA SER A 29 9.60 -0.12 2.31
C SER A 29 9.35 1.02 1.32
N ARG A 30 8.18 1.03 0.65
CA ARG A 30 7.89 1.99 -0.44
C ARG A 30 6.69 2.90 -0.17
N GLY A 31 5.69 2.41 0.57
CA GLY A 31 4.52 3.20 0.96
C GLY A 31 3.54 3.52 -0.17
N ASP A 32 3.63 2.82 -1.31
CA ASP A 32 2.77 3.00 -2.48
C ASP A 32 2.09 1.69 -2.90
N CYS A 33 1.01 1.80 -3.68
CA CYS A 33 0.32 0.67 -4.25
C CYS A 33 1.18 0.00 -5.35
N PRO A 34 1.49 -1.31 -5.26
CA PRO A 34 2.31 -1.99 -6.27
C PRO A 34 1.66 -2.06 -7.66
N ILE A 35 0.33 -1.90 -7.77
CA ILE A 35 -0.39 -1.93 -9.04
C ILE A 35 -0.44 -0.54 -9.69
N CYS A 36 -0.99 0.44 -8.98
CA CYS A 36 -1.29 1.76 -9.54
C CYS A 36 -0.39 2.88 -9.02
N ARG A 37 0.57 2.56 -8.13
CA ARG A 37 1.49 3.52 -7.50
C ARG A 37 0.80 4.63 -6.68
N SER A 38 -0.47 4.45 -6.33
CA SER A 38 -1.17 5.34 -5.39
C SER A 38 -0.52 5.30 -4.01
N LEU A 39 -0.14 6.45 -3.48
CA LEU A 39 0.52 6.54 -2.18
C LEU A 39 -0.46 6.27 -1.04
N VAL A 40 -0.07 5.46 -0.05
CA VAL A 40 -0.91 5.07 1.10
C VAL A 40 -0.76 6.03 2.28
N LYS A 41 -0.22 7.22 2.05
CA LYS A 41 0.10 8.16 3.13
C LYS A 41 -1.09 9.01 3.55
N ASP A 42 -1.42 8.88 4.82
CA ASP A 42 -1.93 9.94 5.67
C ASP A 42 -0.96 11.15 5.62
N GLU A 43 -1.47 12.28 5.17
CA GLU A 43 -0.99 13.67 5.24
C GLU A 43 0.50 14.05 5.50
N LEU A 44 1.53 13.36 4.97
CA LEU A 44 2.87 14.00 4.90
C LEU A 44 3.73 13.56 3.72
N ARG A 45 3.28 13.93 2.52
CA ARG A 45 4.15 14.19 1.36
C ARG A 45 3.74 15.51 0.72
N ARG A 46 3.77 16.61 1.49
CA ARG A 46 3.80 17.97 0.93
C ARG A 46 5.24 18.49 0.89
N SER A 47 6.07 17.83 0.09
CA SER A 47 7.36 18.28 -0.46
C SER A 47 7.93 17.03 -1.14
N THR A 48 8.22 16.95 -2.44
CA THR A 48 8.59 17.98 -3.41
C THR A 48 8.22 17.40 -4.78
N ARG A 49 7.13 17.90 -5.39
CA ARG A 49 7.19 18.24 -6.82
C ARG A 49 7.15 19.77 -6.82
N LEU A 50 8.29 20.38 -6.50
CA LEU A 50 8.60 21.62 -7.19
C LEU A 50 9.33 21.18 -8.44
N CYS A 51 8.82 21.63 -9.59
CA CYS A 51 9.64 21.68 -10.79
C CYS A 51 10.87 22.55 -10.53
#